data_AF-A0A0X3TJ84-F1
#
_entry.id   AF-A0A0X3TJ84-F1
#
_cell.length_a   1.000
_cell.length_b   1.000
_cell.length_c   1.000
_cell.angle_alpha   90.00
_cell.angle_beta   90.00
_cell.angle_gamma   90.00
#
_symmetry.space_group_name_H-M   'P 1'
#
loop_
_entity.id
_entity.type
_entity.pdbx_description
1 polymer ?
#
loop_
_entity_poly.entity_id
_entity_poly.type
_entity_poly.pdbx_seq_one_letter_code
_entity_poly.pdbx_strand_id
1 'polypeptide(L)'
;MATRSRRLRKKLYLDEFSVYGFEVKAQCSLKNGQSYDEFIDSFLDFIERRGLLFGGGGELDRFDGFIASQQRYGSPDEDDRQAVKEWLERHCTDCEISDLVNAYYG
;
A
#
# COMPACT_ATOMS: atom_id res chain seq x y z
N MET A 1 -9.82 -26.30 -21.65
CA MET A 1 -9.45 -25.11 -20.85
C MET A 1 -9.12 -23.99 -21.81
N ALA A 2 -9.87 -22.88 -21.80
CA ALA A 2 -9.67 -21.79 -22.75
C ALA A 2 -8.37 -21.04 -22.43
N THR A 3 -7.35 -21.20 -23.28
CA THR A 3 -6.07 -20.48 -23.18
C THR A 3 -6.33 -19.00 -23.44
N ARG A 4 -6.32 -18.18 -22.38
CA ARG A 4 -6.55 -16.72 -22.49
C ARG A 4 -5.40 -16.10 -23.29
N SER A 5 -5.73 -15.33 -24.33
CA SER A 5 -4.72 -14.65 -25.16
C SER A 5 -3.94 -13.62 -24.34
N ARG A 6 -2.70 -13.30 -24.74
CA ARG A 6 -1.83 -12.33 -24.03
C ARG A 6 -2.50 -10.96 -23.85
N ARG A 7 -3.31 -10.53 -24.83
CA ARG A 7 -4.10 -9.28 -24.75
C ARG A 7 -5.20 -9.34 -23.68
N LEU A 8 -5.86 -10.49 -23.52
CA LEU A 8 -6.86 -10.72 -22.47
C LEU A 8 -6.22 -10.76 -21.08
N ARG A 9 -5.06 -11.43 -20.93
CA ARG A 9 -4.30 -11.45 -19.67
C ARG A 9 -3.85 -10.05 -19.22
N LYS A 10 -3.39 -9.23 -20.17
CA LYS A 10 -3.07 -7.82 -19.92
C LYS A 10 -4.28 -6.96 -19.54
N LYS A 11 -5.43 -7.19 -20.20
CA LYS A 11 -6.68 -6.46 -19.91
C LYS A 11 -7.23 -6.82 -18.53
N LEU A 12 -7.05 -8.07 -18.12
CA LEU A 12 -7.56 -8.62 -16.88
C LEU A 12 -6.52 -8.61 -15.76
N TYR A 13 -5.29 -8.11 -15.93
CA TYR A 13 -4.25 -8.15 -14.90
C TYR A 13 -3.99 -9.57 -14.33
N LEU A 14 -3.83 -10.54 -15.23
CA LEU A 14 -3.59 -11.96 -14.89
C LEU A 14 -2.19 -12.42 -15.32
N ASP A 15 -1.67 -13.46 -14.66
CA ASP A 15 -0.32 -14.01 -14.85
C ASP A 15 0.77 -12.94 -14.66
N GLU A 16 1.51 -12.63 -15.73
CA GLU A 16 2.61 -11.64 -15.79
C GLU A 16 2.16 -10.18 -15.58
N PHE A 17 0.85 -9.93 -15.53
CA PHE A 17 0.27 -8.61 -15.31
C PHE A 17 -0.45 -8.50 -13.96
N SER A 18 -0.28 -9.48 -13.08
CA SER A 18 -0.88 -9.47 -11.75
C SER A 18 -0.25 -8.33 -10.93
N VAL A 19 -1.10 -7.46 -10.40
CA VAL A 19 -0.68 -6.37 -9.50
C VAL A 19 -1.10 -6.79 -8.10
N TYR A 20 -0.11 -7.01 -7.24
CA TYR A 20 -0.35 -7.20 -5.82
C TYR A 20 -0.25 -5.86 -5.10
N GLY A 21 -0.99 -5.75 -4.01
CA GLY A 21 -0.89 -4.67 -3.04
C GLY A 21 -1.27 -5.20 -1.68
N PHE A 22 -1.08 -4.40 -0.64
CA PHE A 22 -1.41 -4.81 0.72
C PHE A 22 -2.12 -3.66 1.43
N GLU A 23 -3.04 -4.01 2.32
CA GLU A 23 -3.68 -3.05 3.20
C GLU A 23 -2.79 -2.79 4.41
N VAL A 24 -2.76 -1.53 4.83
CA VAL A 24 -2.14 -1.08 6.08
C VAL A 24 -3.20 -0.42 6.93
N LYS A 25 -3.20 -0.75 8.21
CA LYS A 25 -4.05 -0.16 9.24
C LYS A 25 -3.16 0.14 10.44
N ALA A 26 -3.16 1.37 10.91
CA ALA A 26 -2.40 1.79 12.06
C ALA A 26 -3.21 2.80 12.87
N GLN A 27 -2.99 2.84 14.19
CA GLN A 27 -3.65 3.80 15.06
C GLN A 27 -2.67 4.90 15.48
N CYS A 28 -2.76 6.05 14.82
CA CYS A 28 -1.86 7.17 15.04
C CYS A 28 -2.58 8.20 15.93
N SER A 29 -2.31 8.21 17.23
CA SER A 29 -2.89 9.20 18.16
C SER A 29 -2.18 10.56 18.04
N LEU A 30 -2.22 11.16 16.85
CA LEU A 30 -1.63 12.46 16.57
C LEU A 30 -2.59 13.55 17.07
N LYS A 31 -2.40 13.94 18.34
CA LYS A 31 -3.26 14.90 19.07
C LYS A 31 -3.41 16.29 18.43
N ASN A 32 -2.62 16.61 17.40
CA ASN A 32 -2.64 17.90 16.71
C ASN A 32 -2.84 17.66 15.21
N GLY A 33 -3.92 18.19 14.63
CA GLY A 33 -4.24 18.02 13.20
C GLY A 33 -3.11 18.48 12.24
N GLN A 34 -2.30 19.47 12.61
CA GLN A 34 -1.13 19.88 11.82
C GLN A 34 -0.03 18.80 11.75
N SER A 35 0.12 18.00 12.81
CA SER A 35 1.10 16.92 12.84
C SER A 35 0.64 15.71 12.02
N TYR A 36 -0.67 15.59 11.76
CA TYR A 36 -1.22 14.55 10.90
C TYR A 36 -0.93 14.83 9.43
N ASP A 37 -1.14 16.07 8.96
CA ASP A 37 -0.81 16.43 7.57
C ASP A 37 0.69 16.24 7.27
N GLU A 38 1.58 16.68 8.19
CA GLU A 38 3.03 16.46 8.05
C GLU A 38 3.41 14.96 8.08
N PHE A 39 2.68 14.16 8.87
CA PHE A 39 2.88 12.72 8.92
C PHE A 39 2.49 12.06 7.59
N ILE A 40 1.34 12.42 7.02
CA ILE A 40 0.89 11.92 5.72
C ILE A 40 1.85 12.34 4.61
N ASP A 41 2.26 13.61 4.59
CA ASP A 41 3.23 14.11 3.60
C ASP A 41 4.56 13.35 3.70
N SER A 42 5.09 13.15 4.92
CA SER A 42 6.32 12.36 5.11
C SER A 42 6.15 10.90 4.72
N PHE A 43 4.96 10.32 4.90
CA PHE A 43 4.67 8.94 4.52
C PHE A 43 4.58 8.78 3.00
N LEU A 44 3.89 9.72 2.33
CA LEU A 44 3.79 9.77 0.88
C LEU A 44 5.18 9.89 0.25
N ASP A 45 6.03 10.79 0.76
CA ASP A 45 7.42 10.94 0.32
C ASP A 45 8.23 9.64 0.47
N PHE A 46 8.05 8.92 1.59
CA PHE A 46 8.73 7.64 1.83
C PHE A 46 8.29 6.56 0.83
N ILE A 47 6.99 6.48 0.55
CA ILE A 47 6.40 5.52 -0.38
C ILE A 47 6.77 5.84 -1.82
N GLU A 48 6.72 7.12 -2.23
CA GLU A 48 7.13 7.56 -3.57
C GLU A 48 8.60 7.27 -3.84
N ARG A 49 9.49 7.48 -2.85
CA ARG A 49 10.92 7.14 -2.97
C ARG A 49 11.17 5.65 -3.20
N ARG A 50 10.27 4.78 -2.73
CA ARG A 50 10.31 3.34 -2.97
C ARG A 50 9.62 2.93 -4.28
N GLY A 51 9.03 3.88 -5.03
CA GLY A 51 8.25 3.58 -6.23
C GLY A 51 6.96 2.82 -5.90
N LEU A 52 6.42 3.06 -4.71
CA LEU A 52 5.14 2.54 -4.27
C LEU A 52 4.10 3.65 -4.40
N LEU A 53 2.83 3.25 -4.34
CA LEU A 53 1.68 4.14 -4.40
C LEU A 53 0.80 3.83 -3.21
N PHE A 54 0.52 4.85 -2.42
CA PHE A 54 -0.41 4.76 -1.31
C PHE A 54 -1.75 5.37 -1.74
N GLY A 55 -2.81 4.60 -1.59
CA GLY A 55 -4.19 5.04 -1.72
C GLY A 55 -4.91 4.74 -0.42
N GLY A 56 -5.12 5.75 0.41
CA GLY A 56 -5.72 5.59 1.71
C GLY A 56 -6.10 6.92 2.32
N GLY A 57 -6.80 6.86 3.44
CA GLY A 57 -7.26 8.02 4.16
C GLY A 57 -7.58 7.63 5.58
N GLY A 58 -6.94 8.31 6.53
CA GLY A 58 -7.21 8.15 7.93
C GLY A 58 -7.97 9.32 8.54
N GLU A 59 -8.67 9.03 9.63
CA GLU A 59 -9.17 10.03 10.58
C GLU A 59 -8.08 10.38 11.59
N LEU A 60 -8.26 11.45 12.39
CA LEU A 60 -7.27 11.96 13.35
C LEU A 60 -6.59 10.91 14.25
N ASP A 61 -7.26 9.79 14.53
CA ASP A 61 -6.74 8.70 15.37
C ASP A 61 -6.52 7.37 14.62
N ARG A 62 -6.94 7.25 13.36
CA ARG A 62 -6.90 5.97 12.63
C ARG A 62 -6.36 6.19 11.23
N PHE A 63 -5.27 5.51 10.91
CA PHE A 63 -4.64 5.51 9.61
C PHE A 63 -4.97 4.20 8.90
N ASP A 64 -5.72 4.26 7.81
CA ASP A 64 -5.96 3.10 6.98
C ASP A 64 -5.76 3.40 5.50
N GLY A 65 -5.20 2.44 4.78
CA GLY A 65 -4.94 2.61 3.36
C GLY A 65 -4.42 1.37 2.68
N PHE A 66 -4.28 1.50 1.38
CA PHE A 66 -3.82 0.45 0.49
C PHE A 66 -2.52 0.88 -0.18
N ILE A 67 -1.53 0.00 -0.15
CA ILE A 67 -0.24 0.21 -0.81
C ILE A 67 -0.14 -0.72 -2.00
N ALA A 68 0.15 -0.16 -3.15
CA ALA A 68 0.43 -0.87 -4.39
C ALA A 68 1.76 -0.41 -4.98
N SER A 69 2.29 -1.13 -5.97
CA SER A 69 3.42 -0.61 -6.73
C SER A 69 2.97 0.55 -7.62
N GLN A 70 3.81 1.59 -7.75
CA GLN A 70 3.61 2.63 -8.77
C GLN A 70 3.82 2.10 -10.19
N GLN A 71 4.52 0.98 -10.34
CA GLN A 71 4.74 0.37 -11.64
C GLN A 71 3.48 -0.34 -12.12
N ARG A 72 3.18 -0.16 -13.42
CA ARG A 72 1.98 -0.68 -14.09
C ARG A 72 1.73 -2.20 -13.94
N TYR A 73 2.80 -2.96 -13.69
CA TYR A 73 2.79 -4.41 -13.42
C TYR A 73 3.74 -4.78 -12.28
N GLY A 74 4.12 -3.80 -11.46
CA GLY A 74 4.94 -4.06 -10.29
C GLY A 74 4.08 -4.58 -9.16
N SER A 75 4.72 -5.32 -8.28
CA SER A 75 4.13 -5.75 -7.03
C SER A 75 5.10 -5.33 -5.93
N PRO A 76 4.60 -4.82 -4.80
CA PRO A 76 5.45 -4.60 -3.63
C PRO A 76 6.08 -5.93 -3.22
N ASP A 77 7.34 -5.88 -2.81
CA ASP A 77 8.02 -7.03 -2.23
C ASP A 77 7.80 -7.05 -0.71
N GLU A 78 8.19 -8.15 -0.06
CA GLU A 78 8.13 -8.29 1.40
C GLU A 78 9.05 -7.27 2.09
N ASP A 79 10.17 -6.88 1.44
CA ASP A 79 11.06 -5.81 1.92
C ASP A 79 10.34 -4.45 2.02
N ASP A 80 9.43 -4.16 1.10
CA ASP A 80 8.63 -2.95 1.13
C ASP A 80 7.58 -3.00 2.23
N ARG A 81 6.96 -4.17 2.41
CA ARG A 81 5.99 -4.41 3.47
C ARG A 81 6.62 -4.23 4.85
N GLN A 82 7.78 -4.84 5.07
CA GLN A 82 8.53 -4.73 6.33
C GLN A 82 8.98 -3.29 6.60
N ALA A 83 9.43 -2.57 5.57
CA ALA A 83 9.85 -1.19 5.74
C ALA A 83 8.69 -0.25 6.07
N VAL A 84 7.52 -0.45 5.46
CA VAL A 84 6.31 0.28 5.82
C VAL A 84 5.90 -0.04 7.25
N LYS A 85 6.00 -1.30 7.67
CA LYS A 85 5.75 -1.72 9.05
C LYS A 85 6.62 -0.98 10.05
N GLU A 86 7.93 -1.01 9.84
CA GLU A 86 8.88 -0.37 10.73
C GLU A 86 8.70 1.15 10.75
N TRP A 87 8.28 1.74 9.62
CA TRP A 87 7.98 3.16 9.57
C TRP A 87 6.73 3.50 10.39
N LEU A 88 5.64 2.74 10.22
CA LEU A 88 4.40 2.94 10.97
C LEU A 88 4.59 2.70 12.47
N GLU A 89 5.32 1.66 12.87
CA GLU A 89 5.58 1.34 14.29
C GLU A 89 6.39 2.42 15.03
N ARG A 90 7.12 3.29 14.31
CA ARG A 90 7.85 4.42 14.93
C ARG A 90 6.94 5.60 15.28
N HIS A 91 5.81 5.73 14.60
CA HIS A 91 4.96 6.90 14.68
C HIS A 91 3.55 6.60 15.20
N CYS A 92 3.10 5.34 15.07
CA CYS A 92 1.75 4.91 15.38
C CYS A 92 1.77 3.65 16.27
N THR A 93 0.67 3.44 16.96
CA THR A 93 0.40 2.26 17.77
C THR A 93 -0.56 1.33 17.01
N ASP A 94 -0.49 0.03 17.26
CA ASP A 94 -1.41 -0.96 16.65
C ASP A 94 -1.33 -1.01 15.11
N CYS A 95 -0.13 -1.27 14.60
CA CYS A 95 0.14 -1.37 13.16
C CYS A 95 -0.18 -2.79 12.66
N GLU A 96 -1.27 -2.93 11.91
CA GLU A 96 -1.66 -4.13 11.20
C GLU A 96 -1.37 -3.98 9.70
N ILE A 97 -0.64 -4.94 9.14
CA ILE A 97 -0.38 -5.00 7.70
C ILE A 97 -0.90 -6.32 7.16
N SER A 98 -1.84 -6.22 6.23
CA SER A 98 -2.39 -7.39 5.54
C SER A 98 -1.37 -8.04 4.63
N ASP A 99 -1.66 -9.26 4.18
CA ASP A 99 -0.84 -9.95 3.20
C ASP A 99 -1.03 -9.35 1.80
N LEU A 100 -0.11 -9.70 0.88
CA LEU A 100 -0.17 -9.29 -0.51
C LEU A 100 -1.43 -9.87 -1.19
N VAL A 101 -2.42 -9.02 -1.40
CA VAL A 101 -3.67 -9.32 -2.09
C VAL A 101 -3.62 -8.81 -3.52
N ASN A 102 -4.31 -9.50 -4.43
CA ASN A 102 -4.39 -9.05 -5.82
C ASN A 102 -5.28 -7.80 -5.89
N ALA A 103 -4.71 -6.67 -6.29
CA ALA A 103 -5.39 -5.37 -6.28
C ALA A 103 -6.65 -5.31 -7.18
N TYR A 104 -6.83 -6.27 -8.09
CA TYR A 104 -7.97 -6.32 -9.02
C TYR A 104 -8.97 -7.45 -8.75
N TYR A 105 -8.62 -8.44 -7.93
CA TYR A 105 -9.46 -9.62 -7.66
C TYR A 105 -9.57 -9.99 -6.17
N GLY A 106 -9.23 -9.06 -5.28
CA GLY A 106 -9.41 -9.20 -3.84
C GLY A 106 -10.81 -9.63 -3.45
#